data_AF-A0A328B1A7-F1
#
_entry.id   AF-A0A328B1A7-F1
#
_cell.length_a   1.000
_cell.length_b   1.000
_cell.length_c   1.000
_cell.angle_alpha   90.00
_cell.angle_beta   90.00
_cell.angle_gamma   90.00
#
_symmetry.space_group_name_H-M   'P 1'
#
loop_
_entity.id
_entity.type
_entity.pdbx_description
1 polymer ?
#
loop_
_entity_poly.entity_id
_entity_poly.type
_entity_poly.pdbx_seq_one_letter_code
_entity_poly.pdbx_strand_id
1 'polypeptide(L)'
;MIRDMTAILYPVAANAEQALSQPRGRAAREREARAAAGEAVVFTTDALGPAFATREAALAAYGGRVEDERTGISPPIEDRYCQLSAQIVREPGRPAPVAPVQPTNQDGRRWPAPTGAPPRTAWRLMVSYWRIASAERPIETPQARQARRTRQGVDPETLRAIARQPLRPVEPQQPLDIGLFETRLPEAPHIVVPDE
;
A
#
# COMPACT_ATOMS: atom_id res chain seq x y z
N MET A 1 8.22 32.16 30.69
CA MET A 1 7.16 31.70 29.75
C MET A 1 7.84 30.90 28.67
N ILE A 2 7.83 29.57 28.80
CA ILE A 2 8.28 28.67 27.73
C ILE A 2 7.22 28.80 26.64
N ARG A 3 7.62 29.17 25.41
CA ARG A 3 6.73 29.11 24.25
C ARG A 3 6.19 27.69 24.18
N ASP A 4 4.88 27.51 24.29
CA ASP A 4 4.22 26.25 23.96
C ASP A 4 4.53 25.95 22.48
N MET A 5 5.59 25.16 22.25
CA MET A 5 5.86 24.58 20.95
C MET A 5 4.83 23.48 20.74
N THR A 6 3.66 23.85 20.23
CA THR A 6 2.63 22.91 19.78
C THR A 6 3.25 22.02 18.70
N ALA A 7 3.49 20.76 19.04
CA ALA A 7 4.02 19.74 18.13
C ALA A 7 2.87 18.87 17.60
N ILE A 8 3.06 18.28 16.44
CA ILE A 8 2.10 17.29 15.91
C ILE A 8 2.13 16.06 16.82
N LEU A 9 0.96 15.63 17.31
CA LEU A 9 0.83 14.45 18.15
C LEU A 9 0.43 13.26 17.28
N TYR A 10 1.41 12.47 16.89
CA TYR A 10 1.18 11.33 16.01
C TYR A 10 0.50 10.19 16.77
N PRO A 11 -0.56 9.59 16.21
CA PRO A 11 -1.23 8.44 16.82
C PRO A 11 -0.29 7.24 16.92
N VAL A 12 -0.49 6.41 17.94
CA VAL A 12 0.22 5.14 18.15
C VAL A 12 -0.77 4.01 17.84
N ALA A 13 -0.47 3.20 16.83
CA ALA A 13 -1.40 2.19 16.33
C ALA A 13 -0.69 1.02 15.63
N ALA A 14 -1.42 -0.07 15.36
CA ALA A 14 -0.88 -1.18 14.58
C ALA A 14 -0.90 -0.90 13.06
N ASN A 15 -1.85 -0.10 12.58
CA ASN A 15 -2.04 0.26 11.18
C ASN A 15 -2.72 1.64 11.03
N ALA A 16 -2.80 2.16 9.80
CA ALA A 16 -3.39 3.47 9.51
C ALA A 16 -4.89 3.58 9.82
N GLU A 17 -5.67 2.49 9.68
CA GLU A 17 -7.09 2.48 10.03
C GLU A 17 -7.30 2.70 11.53
N GLN A 18 -6.54 1.98 12.36
CA GLN A 18 -6.55 2.14 13.81
C GLN A 18 -6.03 3.51 14.22
N ALA A 19 -5.02 4.04 13.52
CA ALA A 19 -4.51 5.40 13.77
C ALA A 19 -5.61 6.48 13.62
N LEU A 20 -6.57 6.29 12.73
CA LEU A 20 -7.70 7.21 12.54
C LEU A 20 -8.89 6.97 13.47
N SER A 21 -9.16 5.72 13.83
CA SER A 21 -10.39 5.34 14.52
C SER A 21 -10.20 5.18 16.02
N GLN A 22 -9.15 4.44 16.43
CA GLN A 22 -8.93 4.01 17.82
C GLN A 22 -7.41 3.90 18.10
N PRO A 23 -6.68 5.02 18.13
CA PRO A 23 -5.27 4.99 18.48
C PRO A 23 -5.08 4.62 19.97
N ARG A 24 -4.02 3.88 20.30
CA ARG A 24 -3.67 3.54 21.69
C ARG A 24 -3.21 4.74 22.51
N GLY A 25 -2.79 5.79 21.82
CA GLY A 25 -2.31 7.04 22.40
C GLY A 25 -1.80 7.95 21.30
N ARG A 26 -1.29 9.12 21.68
CA ARG A 26 -0.65 10.05 20.76
C ARG A 26 0.68 10.51 21.35
N ALA A 27 1.66 10.73 20.49
CA ALA A 27 3.03 11.03 20.90
C ALA A 27 3.73 11.91 19.86
N ALA A 28 4.44 12.92 20.33
CA ALA A 28 5.30 13.73 19.46
C ALA A 28 6.64 13.02 19.19
N ARG A 29 7.10 12.20 20.14
CA ARG A 29 8.44 11.58 20.11
C ARG A 29 8.37 10.07 20.27
N GLU A 30 9.37 9.38 19.73
CA GLU A 30 9.47 7.91 19.80
C GLU A 30 9.44 7.37 21.24
N ARG A 31 10.07 8.07 22.20
CA ARG A 31 10.08 7.67 23.61
C ARG A 31 8.67 7.62 24.21
N GLU A 32 7.85 8.62 23.92
CA GLU A 32 6.45 8.70 24.37
C GLU A 32 5.61 7.63 23.67
N ALA A 33 5.83 7.45 22.37
CA ALA A 33 5.14 6.45 21.57
C ALA A 33 5.44 5.03 22.07
N ARG A 34 6.70 4.73 22.41
CA ARG A 34 7.12 3.46 23.00
C ARG A 34 6.47 3.24 24.37
N ALA A 35 6.39 4.29 25.19
CA ALA A 35 5.72 4.22 26.49
C ALA A 35 4.22 3.93 26.34
N ALA A 36 3.56 4.55 25.36
CA ALA A 36 2.13 4.30 25.06
C ALA A 36 1.88 2.93 24.42
N ALA A 37 2.81 2.44 23.58
CA ALA A 37 2.69 1.15 22.92
C ALA A 37 3.01 -0.04 23.85
N GLY A 38 3.90 0.16 24.83
CA GLY A 38 4.47 -0.90 25.67
C GLY A 38 5.55 -1.73 24.97
N GLU A 39 5.89 -1.40 23.72
CA GLU A 39 6.85 -2.12 22.88
C GLU A 39 7.49 -1.19 21.85
N ALA A 40 8.45 -1.70 21.06
CA ALA A 40 9.12 -0.92 20.03
C ALA A 40 8.14 -0.38 18.99
N VAL A 41 8.41 0.83 18.50
CA VAL A 41 7.59 1.53 17.50
C VAL A 41 8.45 2.04 16.36
N VAL A 42 7.85 2.24 15.20
CA VAL A 42 8.48 2.77 14.00
C VAL A 42 7.60 3.89 13.45
N PHE A 43 8.20 5.04 13.13
CA PHE A 43 7.46 6.11 12.48
C PHE A 43 7.18 5.74 11.01
N THR A 44 5.92 5.82 10.58
CA THR A 44 5.56 5.48 9.20
C THR A 44 4.43 6.35 8.67
N THR A 45 4.29 6.34 7.35
CA THR A 45 3.21 7.03 6.65
C THR A 45 2.63 6.06 5.63
N ASP A 46 1.38 5.66 5.84
CA ASP A 46 0.69 4.71 4.97
C ASP A 46 -0.54 5.37 4.33
N ALA A 47 -0.87 4.90 3.13
CA ALA A 47 -2.06 5.33 2.41
C ALA A 47 -3.31 4.65 3.02
N LEU A 48 -4.40 5.41 3.11
CA LEU A 48 -5.64 4.94 3.70
C LEU A 48 -6.85 5.36 2.87
N GLY A 49 -7.87 4.50 2.85
CA GLY A 49 -9.15 4.78 2.22
C GLY A 49 -9.13 4.71 0.70
N PRO A 50 -10.23 5.09 0.04
CA PRO A 50 -10.37 5.01 -1.41
C PRO A 50 -9.45 6.00 -2.14
N ALA A 51 -9.15 5.68 -3.39
CA ALA A 51 -8.43 6.57 -4.29
C ALA A 51 -9.42 7.46 -5.05
N PHE A 52 -9.24 8.76 -4.99
CA PHE A 52 -10.09 9.75 -5.64
C PHE A 52 -9.48 10.24 -6.94
N ALA A 53 -10.29 10.49 -7.97
CA ALA A 53 -9.79 11.02 -9.24
C ALA A 53 -9.30 12.47 -9.13
N THR A 54 -9.86 13.25 -8.21
CA THR A 54 -9.62 14.70 -8.05
C THR A 54 -9.28 15.04 -6.61
N ARG A 55 -8.49 16.10 -6.39
CA ARG A 55 -8.11 16.56 -5.05
C ARG A 55 -9.33 17.03 -4.27
N GLU A 56 -10.25 17.68 -4.95
CA GLU A 56 -11.46 18.28 -4.39
C GLU A 56 -12.39 17.22 -3.80
N ALA A 57 -12.59 16.11 -4.51
CA ALA A 57 -13.34 14.96 -4.00
C ALA A 57 -12.70 14.35 -2.75
N ALA A 58 -11.36 14.25 -2.71
CA ALA A 58 -10.65 13.77 -1.52
C ALA A 58 -10.76 14.76 -0.34
N LEU A 59 -10.65 16.06 -0.59
CA LEU A 59 -10.83 17.10 0.42
C LEU A 59 -12.25 17.09 1.00
N ALA A 60 -13.26 16.94 0.14
CA ALA A 60 -14.65 16.83 0.58
C ALA A 60 -14.88 15.59 1.47
N ALA A 61 -14.26 14.46 1.14
CA ALA A 61 -14.37 13.23 1.92
C ALA A 61 -13.66 13.30 3.28
N TYR A 62 -12.59 14.09 3.41
CA TYR A 62 -11.76 14.19 4.61
C TYR A 62 -11.77 15.59 5.26
N GLY A 63 -12.83 16.37 5.03
CA GLY A 63 -12.96 17.73 5.55
C GLY A 63 -12.70 17.83 7.05
N GLY A 64 -11.93 18.84 7.46
CA GLY A 64 -11.55 19.08 8.85
C GLY A 64 -10.41 18.21 9.39
N ARG A 65 -9.97 17.18 8.64
CA ARG A 65 -8.81 16.34 9.01
C ARG A 65 -7.54 16.67 8.24
N VAL A 66 -7.68 17.31 7.09
CA VAL A 66 -6.59 17.74 6.22
C VAL A 66 -6.68 19.23 6.01
N GLU A 67 -5.55 19.87 5.74
CA GLU A 67 -5.51 21.30 5.43
C GLU A 67 -6.24 21.57 4.10
N ASP A 68 -7.23 22.45 4.15
CA ASP A 68 -7.98 22.90 2.98
C ASP A 68 -7.77 24.40 2.76
N GLU A 69 -6.83 24.74 1.87
CA GLU A 69 -6.51 26.11 1.48
C GLU A 69 -7.71 26.87 0.89
N ARG A 70 -8.69 26.17 0.31
CA ARG A 70 -9.84 26.78 -0.36
C ARG A 70 -10.85 27.33 0.64
N THR A 71 -10.99 26.66 1.77
CA THR A 71 -11.88 27.07 2.87
C THR A 71 -11.12 27.78 3.99
N GLY A 72 -9.79 27.69 4.00
CA GLY A 72 -8.93 28.20 5.08
C GLY A 72 -9.01 27.35 6.35
N ILE A 73 -9.73 26.23 6.33
CA ILE A 73 -9.88 25.34 7.47
C ILE A 73 -8.62 24.47 7.56
N SER A 74 -7.95 24.55 8.70
CA SER A 74 -6.80 23.72 9.03
C SER A 74 -7.04 23.08 10.39
N PRO A 75 -6.77 21.76 10.55
CA PRO A 75 -6.86 21.13 11.85
C PRO A 75 -5.87 21.76 12.85
N PRO A 76 -6.15 21.65 14.16
CA PRO A 76 -5.20 22.02 15.20
C PRO A 76 -3.83 21.39 14.93
N ILE A 77 -2.74 22.05 15.30
CA ILE A 77 -1.38 21.57 15.01
C ILE A 77 -1.17 20.13 15.50
N GLU A 78 -1.75 19.78 16.64
CA GLU A 78 -1.68 18.44 17.22
C GLU A 78 -2.32 17.34 16.34
N ASP A 79 -3.29 17.70 15.50
CA ASP A 79 -4.05 16.82 14.61
C ASP A 79 -3.55 16.80 13.16
N ARG A 80 -2.43 17.49 12.85
CA ARG A 80 -1.85 17.57 11.49
C ARG A 80 -1.04 16.33 11.08
N TYR A 81 -1.53 15.15 11.41
CA TYR A 81 -0.91 13.87 11.05
C TYR A 81 -1.51 13.25 9.76
N CYS A 82 -2.51 13.90 9.17
CA CYS A 82 -3.17 13.51 7.93
C CYS A 82 -2.81 14.48 6.80
N GLN A 83 -2.50 13.95 5.61
CA GLN A 83 -2.24 14.75 4.42
C GLN A 83 -2.80 14.07 3.16
N LEU A 84 -3.18 14.85 2.15
CA LEU A 84 -3.54 14.32 0.84
C LEU A 84 -2.33 14.28 -0.07
N SER A 85 -2.12 13.15 -0.73
CA SER A 85 -1.04 12.97 -1.70
C SER A 85 -1.56 12.40 -3.01
N ALA A 86 -1.07 12.94 -4.13
CA ALA A 86 -1.32 12.40 -5.45
C ALA A 86 -0.38 11.22 -5.71
N GLN A 87 -0.95 10.03 -5.91
CA GLN A 87 -0.22 8.82 -6.24
C GLN A 87 -0.46 8.41 -7.69
N ILE A 88 0.60 7.97 -8.37
CA ILE A 88 0.47 7.39 -9.71
C ILE A 88 -0.27 6.06 -9.60
N VAL A 89 -1.39 5.93 -10.32
CA VAL A 89 -2.14 4.69 -10.39
C VAL A 89 -1.34 3.67 -11.20
N ARG A 90 -1.13 2.49 -10.64
CA ARG A 90 -0.57 1.36 -11.38
C ARG A 90 -1.67 0.77 -12.26
N GLU A 91 -1.58 1.02 -13.56
CA GLU A 91 -2.51 0.47 -14.53
C GLU A 91 -2.13 -0.97 -14.90
N PRO A 92 -3.08 -1.92 -14.92
CA PRO A 92 -2.83 -3.26 -15.43
C PRO A 92 -2.44 -3.16 -16.92
N GLY A 93 -1.27 -3.70 -17.26
CA GLY A 93 -0.70 -3.65 -18.62
C GLY A 93 0.40 -2.60 -18.83
N ARG A 94 0.66 -1.70 -17.88
CA ARG A 94 1.82 -0.78 -17.94
C ARG A 94 3.04 -1.42 -17.23
N PRO A 95 4.10 -1.80 -17.97
CA PRO A 95 5.12 -2.73 -17.46
C PRO A 95 6.12 -2.12 -16.47
N ALA A 96 6.14 -0.80 -16.25
CA ALA A 96 7.07 -0.19 -15.30
C ALA A 96 6.53 1.11 -14.68
N PRO A 97 6.90 1.42 -13.42
CA PRO A 97 6.82 2.78 -12.92
C PRO A 97 7.61 3.70 -13.85
N VAL A 98 7.12 4.93 -14.06
CA VAL A 98 7.78 5.91 -14.92
C VAL A 98 9.21 6.11 -14.41
N ALA A 99 10.20 5.69 -15.20
CA ALA A 99 11.59 5.84 -14.83
C ALA A 99 11.88 7.33 -14.58
N PRO A 100 12.69 7.68 -13.56
CA PRO A 100 13.14 9.05 -13.38
C PRO A 100 13.83 9.51 -14.67
N VAL A 101 13.23 10.50 -15.34
CA VAL A 101 13.81 11.07 -16.56
C VAL A 101 14.67 12.25 -16.15
N GLN A 102 15.94 12.23 -16.53
CA GLN A 102 16.81 13.39 -16.36
C GLN A 102 16.30 14.51 -17.29
N PRO A 103 15.89 15.68 -16.76
CA PRO A 103 15.34 16.73 -17.59
C PRO A 103 16.47 17.41 -18.35
N THR A 104 16.73 16.96 -19.58
CA THR A 104 17.55 17.73 -20.50
C THR A 104 16.69 18.83 -21.09
N ASN A 105 17.17 20.07 -21.06
CA ASN A 105 16.52 21.18 -21.75
C ASN A 105 17.31 21.49 -23.03
N GLN A 106 16.60 21.67 -24.14
CA GLN A 106 17.15 22.21 -25.38
C GLN A 106 16.28 23.43 -25.75
N ASP A 107 16.91 24.58 -25.99
CA ASP A 107 16.24 25.84 -26.33
C ASP A 107 15.13 26.26 -25.33
N GLY A 108 15.39 26.04 -24.04
CA GLY A 108 14.44 26.37 -22.96
C GLY A 108 13.24 25.44 -22.85
N ARG A 109 13.22 24.32 -23.59
CA ARG A 109 12.16 23.31 -23.55
C ARG A 109 12.73 21.94 -23.19
N ARG A 110 11.91 21.13 -22.50
CA ARG A 110 12.26 19.75 -22.16
C ARG A 110 12.49 18.93 -23.44
N TRP A 111 13.65 18.31 -23.54
CA TRP A 111 14.07 17.46 -24.65
C TRP A 111 14.59 16.11 -24.14
N PRO A 112 14.21 14.98 -24.75
CA PRO A 112 13.21 14.85 -25.81
C PRO A 112 11.80 15.18 -25.32
N ALA A 113 10.91 15.49 -26.26
CA ALA A 113 9.49 15.64 -25.96
C ALA A 113 8.96 14.32 -25.34
N PRO A 114 8.16 14.39 -24.25
CA PRO A 114 7.64 13.18 -23.62
C PRO A 114 6.79 12.39 -24.62
N THR A 115 7.14 11.12 -24.83
CA THR A 115 6.55 10.25 -25.87
C THR A 115 5.25 9.55 -25.44
N GLY A 116 4.62 9.96 -24.34
CA GLY A 116 3.40 9.31 -23.86
C GLY A 116 2.51 10.21 -23.04
N ALA A 117 1.25 9.79 -22.90
CA ALA A 117 0.30 10.44 -22.02
C ALA A 117 0.82 10.47 -20.57
N PRO A 118 0.53 11.55 -19.81
CA PRO A 118 0.90 11.62 -18.41
C PRO A 118 0.28 10.44 -17.65
N PRO A 119 0.97 9.90 -16.64
CA PRO A 119 0.41 8.84 -15.82
C PRO A 119 -0.86 9.33 -15.13
N ARG A 120 -1.89 8.47 -15.08
CA ARG A 120 -3.07 8.76 -14.27
C ARG A 120 -2.67 8.84 -12.81
N THR A 121 -3.09 9.91 -12.15
CA THR A 121 -2.91 10.09 -10.72
C THR A 121 -4.25 9.89 -10.02
N ALA A 122 -4.17 9.43 -8.78
CA ALA A 122 -5.30 9.41 -7.87
C ALA A 122 -4.86 9.98 -6.52
N TRP A 123 -5.77 10.68 -5.86
CA TRP A 123 -5.56 11.29 -4.56
C TRP A 123 -5.92 10.29 -3.46
N ARG A 124 -5.00 10.12 -2.51
CA ARG A 124 -5.22 9.27 -1.32
C ARG A 124 -4.89 10.03 -0.06
N LEU A 125 -5.56 9.64 1.03
CA LEU A 125 -5.18 10.09 2.36
C LEU A 125 -3.93 9.34 2.79
N MET A 126 -2.94 10.08 3.27
CA MET A 126 -1.75 9.56 3.90
C MET A 126 -1.82 9.88 5.39
N VAL A 127 -1.62 8.87 6.23
CA VAL A 127 -1.67 8.99 7.68
C VAL A 127 -0.27 8.71 8.23
N SER A 128 0.31 9.69 8.91
CA SER A 128 1.58 9.53 9.63
C SER A 128 1.31 9.10 11.07
N TYR A 129 1.96 8.03 11.52
CA TYR A 129 1.70 7.45 12.84
C TYR A 129 2.92 6.66 13.35
N TRP A 130 2.94 6.43 14.67
CA TRP A 130 3.85 5.49 15.30
C TRP A 130 3.27 4.08 15.19
N ARG A 131 3.82 3.28 14.28
CA ARG A 131 3.44 1.89 14.10
C ARG A 131 4.10 1.02 15.15
N ILE A 132 3.33 0.15 15.77
CA ILE A 132 3.84 -0.90 16.65
C ILE A 132 4.73 -1.87 15.83
N ALA A 133 5.97 -2.08 16.25
CA ALA A 133 6.97 -2.82 15.45
C ALA A 133 6.59 -4.30 15.23
N SER A 134 5.88 -4.90 16.17
CA SER A 134 5.37 -6.28 16.07
C SER A 134 4.14 -6.40 15.15
N ALA A 135 3.45 -5.29 14.87
CA ALA A 135 2.29 -5.30 14.00
C ALA A 135 2.70 -5.62 12.56
N GLU A 136 1.98 -6.54 11.93
CA GLU A 136 2.23 -6.89 10.54
C GLU A 136 1.87 -5.72 9.63
N ARG A 137 2.75 -5.40 8.68
CA ARG A 137 2.45 -4.36 7.69
C ARG A 137 1.40 -4.93 6.74
N PRO A 138 0.30 -4.21 6.42
CA PRO A 138 -0.51 -4.54 5.27
C PRO A 138 0.38 -4.34 4.04
N ILE A 139 0.91 -5.43 3.49
CA ILE A 139 1.71 -5.36 2.27
C ILE A 139 0.80 -5.73 1.11
N GLU A 140 0.54 -4.78 0.22
CA GLU A 140 0.16 -5.08 -1.16
C GLU A 140 1.40 -5.59 -1.91
N THR A 141 1.98 -6.71 -1.48
CA THR A 141 3.10 -7.31 -2.21
C THR A 141 2.57 -8.20 -3.32
N PRO A 142 3.11 -8.09 -4.55
CA PRO A 142 2.96 -9.17 -5.50
C PRO A 142 3.55 -10.45 -4.89
N GLN A 143 2.82 -11.56 -5.03
CA GLN A 143 3.20 -12.85 -4.45
C GLN A 143 4.66 -13.24 -4.76
N ALA A 144 5.26 -14.01 -3.84
CA ALA A 144 6.65 -14.48 -3.89
C ALA A 144 7.11 -15.04 -5.26
N ARG A 145 6.21 -15.67 -6.04
CA ARG A 145 6.53 -16.18 -7.39
C ARG A 145 6.68 -15.06 -8.44
N GLN A 146 5.91 -13.98 -8.35
CA GLN A 146 6.07 -12.83 -9.25
C GLN A 146 7.40 -12.11 -8.98
N ALA A 147 7.78 -11.93 -7.71
CA ALA A 147 9.07 -11.34 -7.34
C ALA A 147 10.27 -12.16 -7.87
N ARG A 148 10.19 -13.50 -7.84
CA ARG A 148 11.22 -14.39 -8.41
C ARG A 148 11.34 -14.30 -9.94
N ARG A 149 10.22 -14.05 -10.64
CA ARG A 149 10.19 -13.97 -12.11
C ARG A 149 10.87 -12.71 -12.64
N THR A 150 10.88 -11.63 -11.86
CA THR A 150 11.36 -10.31 -12.29
C THR A 150 12.83 -10.02 -11.93
N ARG A 151 13.52 -10.90 -11.19
CA ARG A 151 14.94 -10.74 -10.76
C ARG A 151 15.29 -9.34 -10.20
N GLN A 152 14.34 -8.65 -9.55
CA GLN A 152 14.63 -7.39 -8.90
C GLN A 152 15.33 -7.64 -7.56
N GLY A 153 16.30 -6.79 -7.22
CA GLY A 153 16.90 -6.77 -5.88
C GLY A 153 15.80 -6.48 -4.86
N VAL A 154 15.43 -7.48 -4.09
CA VAL A 154 14.38 -7.36 -3.08
C VAL A 154 15.02 -6.89 -1.78
N ASP A 155 14.48 -5.81 -1.22
CA ASP A 155 14.89 -5.28 0.08
C ASP A 155 14.78 -6.34 1.20
N PRO A 156 15.73 -6.42 2.16
CA PRO A 156 15.75 -7.43 3.22
C PRO A 156 14.51 -7.44 4.11
N GLU A 157 13.84 -6.31 4.34
CA GLU A 157 12.57 -6.26 5.09
C GLU A 157 11.45 -6.92 4.28
N THR A 158 11.45 -6.70 2.96
CA THR A 158 10.51 -7.32 2.02
C THR A 158 10.71 -8.83 1.93
N LEU A 159 11.97 -9.32 1.96
CA LEU A 159 12.27 -10.76 1.98
C LEU A 159 11.74 -11.45 3.25
N ARG A 160 11.90 -10.82 4.42
CA ARG A 160 11.38 -11.36 5.69
C ARG A 160 9.86 -11.44 5.69
N ALA A 161 9.20 -10.46 5.08
CA ALA A 161 7.75 -10.49 4.97
C ALA A 161 7.26 -11.59 4.01
N ILE A 162 7.92 -11.77 2.86
CA ILE A 162 7.61 -12.86 1.92
C ILE A 162 7.74 -14.24 2.60
N ALA A 163 8.78 -14.43 3.42
CA ALA A 163 9.02 -15.71 4.09
C ALA A 163 7.97 -16.08 5.15
N ARG A 164 7.20 -15.11 5.65
CA ARG A 164 6.17 -15.33 6.68
C ARG A 164 4.76 -15.50 6.11
N GLN A 165 4.56 -15.22 4.82
CA GLN A 165 3.25 -15.36 4.20
C GLN A 165 2.88 -16.84 4.02
N PRO A 166 1.68 -17.28 4.47
CA PRO A 166 1.17 -18.61 4.14
C PRO A 166 0.98 -18.71 2.63
N LEU A 167 1.39 -19.85 2.05
CA LEU A 167 1.31 -20.08 0.61
C LEU A 167 -0.16 -20.00 0.17
N ARG A 168 -0.49 -18.96 -0.61
CA ARG A 168 -1.80 -18.83 -1.24
C ARG A 168 -1.75 -19.43 -2.65
N PRO A 169 -2.75 -20.22 -3.06
CA PRO A 169 -2.92 -20.59 -4.46
C PRO A 169 -2.99 -19.33 -5.32
N VAL A 170 -2.21 -19.30 -6.41
CA VAL A 170 -2.13 -18.15 -7.33
C VAL A 170 -3.30 -18.15 -8.30
N GLU A 171 -3.77 -19.35 -8.64
CA GLU A 171 -4.89 -19.65 -9.51
C GLU A 171 -5.67 -20.81 -8.86
N PRO A 172 -6.96 -20.98 -9.18
CA PRO A 172 -7.65 -22.24 -8.93
C PRO A 172 -6.78 -23.37 -9.47
N GLN A 173 -6.51 -24.40 -8.68
CA GLN A 173 -5.84 -25.58 -9.21
C GLN A 173 -6.65 -26.06 -10.41
N GLN A 174 -6.00 -26.14 -11.58
CA GLN A 174 -6.62 -26.82 -12.70
C GLN A 174 -7.07 -28.19 -12.20
N PRO A 175 -8.33 -28.59 -12.45
CA PRO A 175 -8.69 -29.97 -12.24
C PRO A 175 -7.68 -30.79 -13.04
N LEU A 176 -6.98 -31.69 -12.35
CA LEU A 176 -6.19 -32.70 -13.04
C LEU A 176 -7.18 -33.44 -13.94
N ASP A 177 -6.84 -33.63 -15.22
CA ASP A 177 -7.57 -34.54 -16.10
C ASP A 177 -7.31 -35.97 -15.60
N ILE A 178 -7.98 -36.35 -14.51
CA ILE A 178 -8.04 -37.73 -14.01
C ILE A 178 -9.01 -38.45 -14.95
N GLY A 179 -8.47 -38.92 -16.07
CA GLY A 179 -9.21 -39.62 -17.10
C GLY A 179 -8.33 -40.15 -18.23
N LEU A 180 -7.01 -39.92 -18.18
CA LEU A 180 -6.08 -40.41 -19.20
C LEU A 180 -5.73 -41.91 -19.06
N PHE A 181 -6.13 -42.54 -17.95
CA PHE A 181 -5.80 -43.93 -17.63
C PHE A 181 -7.05 -44.74 -17.25
N GLU A 182 -8.23 -44.35 -17.70
CA GLU A 182 -9.49 -44.97 -17.27
C GLU A 182 -10.37 -45.27 -18.49
N THR A 183 -10.73 -46.55 -18.68
CA THR A 183 -11.66 -46.97 -19.72
C THR A 183 -12.97 -47.48 -19.12
N ARG A 184 -14.08 -47.27 -19.84
CA ARG A 184 -15.38 -47.83 -19.46
C ARG A 184 -15.62 -49.11 -20.24
N LEU A 185 -15.92 -50.19 -19.52
CA LEU A 185 -16.21 -51.47 -20.16
C LEU A 185 -17.52 -51.37 -20.95
N PRO A 186 -17.54 -51.83 -22.22
CA PRO A 186 -18.75 -51.76 -23.05
C PRO A 186 -19.90 -52.62 -22.50
N GLU A 187 -19.58 -53.69 -21.77
CA GLU A 187 -20.56 -54.59 -21.15
C GLU A 187 -21.14 -54.03 -19.83
N ALA A 188 -20.43 -53.12 -19.16
CA ALA A 188 -20.83 -52.51 -17.90
C ALA A 188 -20.40 -51.03 -17.85
N PRO A 189 -21.14 -50.11 -18.50
CA PRO A 189 -20.73 -48.70 -18.68
C PRO A 189 -20.64 -47.88 -17.38
N HIS A 190 -21.06 -48.47 -16.26
CA HIS A 190 -21.01 -47.89 -14.92
C HIS A 190 -19.74 -48.27 -14.15
N ILE A 191 -18.92 -49.18 -14.69
CA ILE A 191 -17.65 -49.59 -14.11
C ILE A 191 -16.53 -48.88 -14.86
N VAL A 192 -15.64 -48.25 -14.10
CA VAL A 192 -14.44 -47.57 -14.60
C VAL A 192 -13.23 -48.38 -14.16
N VAL A 193 -12.39 -48.77 -15.10
CA VAL A 193 -11.20 -49.61 -14.87
C VAL A 193 -9.95 -48.89 -15.38
N PRO A 194 -8.80 -49.08 -14.71
CA PRO A 194 -7.54 -48.51 -15.17
C PRO A 194 -7.13 -49.11 -16.52
N ASP A 195 -6.60 -48.26 -17.41
CA ASP A 195 -5.97 -48.63 -18.68
C ASP A 195 -4.54 -49.11 -18.37
N GLU A 196 -4.25 -50.40 -18.60
CA GLU A 196 -2.89 -50.98 -18.48
C GLU A 196 -2.08 -50.85 -19.77
#